data_AF-A0A5S6QCA6-F1
#
_entry.id   AF-A0A5S6QCA6-F1
#
_cell.length_a   1.000
_cell.length_b   1.000
_cell.length_c   1.000
_cell.angle_alpha   90.00
_cell.angle_beta   90.00
_cell.angle_gamma   90.00
#
_symmetry.space_group_name_H-M   'P 1'
#
loop_
_entity.id
_entity.type
_entity.pdbx_description
1 polymer ?
#
loop_
_entity_poly.entity_id
_entity_poly.type
_entity_poly.pdbx_seq_one_letter_code
_entity_poly.pdbx_strand_id
1 'polypeptide(L)'
;MVSFSSACKQTPYAIANILTGFAFICSAVRRFILSTYTPFSLTPLQCLIQAFYLSIYVCCDILGVAIPVLISFDRFIAVMSYRLYSLMTLRVACCLLGLVTLTIIADLIYCWISVCSLPDDFAIPATCTAALYSVEEYDFFHRMYLTVLSYCALAFYAGALMTIVCRRDKENSVRAAQMKREAVITRRLSYLILLTLFFQTLPLTLSFVEIEMTTMAKISIVIYVADVLNMSTFVLIFSAINPELRKGFLQICCRKRASVAGQTK
;
A
#
# COMPACT_ATOMS: atom_id res chain seq x y z
N MET A 1 4.03 25.48 11.64
CA MET A 1 5.12 24.54 12.00
C MET A 1 4.76 23.08 11.65
N VAL A 2 4.12 22.82 10.49
CA VAL A 2 3.52 21.51 10.15
C VAL A 2 4.16 20.85 8.91
N SER A 3 5.04 21.51 8.15
CA SER A 3 5.49 21.03 6.83
C SER A 3 6.48 19.86 6.81
N PHE A 4 7.32 19.66 7.84
CA PHE A 4 8.41 18.67 7.75
C PHE A 4 8.01 17.24 8.18
N SER A 5 7.04 17.08 9.08
CA SER A 5 6.55 15.76 9.52
C SER A 5 5.74 15.02 8.44
N SER A 6 5.03 15.79 7.60
CA SER A 6 4.31 15.27 6.43
C SER A 6 5.25 14.75 5.34
N ALA A 7 6.38 15.42 5.08
CA ALA A 7 7.30 15.06 4.00
C ALA A 7 7.97 13.69 4.25
N CYS A 8 8.44 13.43 5.47
CA CYS A 8 9.09 12.16 5.82
C CYS A 8 8.13 10.94 5.75
N LYS A 9 6.83 11.16 6.00
CA LYS A 9 5.78 10.14 5.83
C LYS A 9 5.37 9.95 4.35
N GLN A 10 5.56 10.96 3.50
CA GLN A 10 5.08 10.97 2.11
C GLN A 10 6.08 10.38 1.12
N THR A 11 7.37 10.61 1.29
CA THR A 11 8.41 10.08 0.39
C THR A 11 8.39 8.56 0.26
N PRO A 12 8.28 7.78 1.37
CA PRO A 12 8.21 6.32 1.28
C PRO A 12 6.99 5.84 0.49
N TYR A 13 5.85 6.52 0.64
CA TYR A 13 4.62 6.16 -0.05
C TYR A 13 4.69 6.47 -1.56
N ALA A 14 5.25 7.61 -1.93
CA ALA A 14 5.46 7.95 -3.34
C ALA A 14 6.46 6.99 -4.00
N ILE A 15 7.54 6.64 -3.30
CA ILE A 15 8.51 5.63 -3.75
C ILE A 15 7.83 4.27 -3.92
N ALA A 16 7.02 3.83 -2.94
CA ALA A 16 6.27 2.58 -3.02
C ALA A 16 5.42 2.53 -4.29
N ASN A 17 4.63 3.58 -4.56
CA ASN A 17 3.77 3.62 -5.75
C ASN A 17 4.53 3.60 -7.07
N ILE A 18 5.64 4.33 -7.16
CA ILE A 18 6.51 4.30 -8.35
C ILE A 18 7.06 2.89 -8.57
N LEU A 19 7.51 2.24 -7.48
CA LEU A 19 8.01 0.87 -7.52
C LEU A 19 6.91 -0.14 -7.91
N THR A 20 5.70 0.00 -7.36
CA THR A 20 4.55 -0.85 -7.71
C THR A 20 4.17 -0.68 -9.19
N GLY A 21 4.11 0.56 -9.68
CA GLY A 21 3.82 0.85 -11.09
C GLY A 21 4.89 0.29 -12.03
N PHE A 22 6.16 0.41 -11.65
CA PHE A 22 7.28 -0.18 -12.40
C PHE A 22 7.19 -1.70 -12.44
N ALA A 23 6.97 -2.35 -11.29
CA ALA A 23 6.77 -3.79 -11.20
C ALA A 23 5.58 -4.27 -12.05
N PHE A 24 4.51 -3.46 -12.14
CA PHE A 24 3.35 -3.71 -12.99
C PHE A 24 3.67 -3.72 -14.46
N ILE A 25 4.40 -2.71 -14.92
CA ILE A 25 4.85 -2.66 -16.31
C ILE A 25 5.74 -3.86 -16.62
N CYS A 26 6.71 -4.20 -15.76
CA CYS A 26 7.59 -5.35 -15.95
C CYS A 26 6.81 -6.69 -16.03
N SER A 27 5.84 -6.88 -15.13
CA SER A 27 4.98 -8.07 -15.11
C SER A 27 4.12 -8.17 -16.37
N ALA A 28 3.52 -7.06 -16.80
CA ALA A 28 2.71 -7.00 -18.02
C ALA A 28 3.54 -7.29 -19.28
N VAL A 29 4.73 -6.69 -19.40
CA VAL A 29 5.65 -6.93 -20.51
C VAL A 29 6.07 -8.40 -20.55
N ARG A 30 6.43 -9.00 -19.42
CA ARG A 30 6.80 -10.42 -19.38
C ARG A 30 5.64 -11.34 -19.78
N ARG A 31 4.42 -11.08 -19.30
CA ARG A 31 3.22 -11.84 -19.71
C ARG A 31 2.94 -11.71 -21.20
N PHE A 32 3.10 -10.50 -21.76
CA PHE A 32 2.93 -10.27 -23.19
C PHE A 32 3.96 -11.03 -24.02
N ILE A 33 5.23 -10.98 -23.63
CA ILE A 33 6.31 -11.74 -24.28
C ILE A 33 5.99 -13.24 -24.21
N LEU A 34 5.72 -13.79 -23.03
CA LEU A 34 5.44 -15.22 -22.86
C LEU A 34 4.20 -15.70 -23.63
N SER A 35 3.21 -14.82 -23.87
CA SER A 35 2.07 -15.14 -24.71
C SER A 35 2.43 -15.40 -26.19
N THR A 36 3.62 -15.00 -26.62
CA THR A 36 4.13 -15.19 -27.99
C THR A 36 5.07 -16.38 -28.14
N TYR A 37 5.51 -17.01 -27.04
CA TYR A 37 6.39 -18.18 -27.04
C TYR A 37 5.62 -19.46 -26.69
N THR A 38 6.19 -20.61 -27.05
CA THR A 38 5.69 -21.92 -26.59
C THR A 38 5.80 -22.03 -25.07
N PRO A 39 4.82 -22.63 -24.39
CA PRO A 39 4.87 -22.79 -22.93
C PRO A 39 6.09 -23.62 -22.54
N PHE A 40 6.91 -23.09 -21.64
CA PHE A 40 8.04 -23.78 -21.04
C PHE A 40 8.02 -23.62 -19.52
N SER A 41 8.71 -24.54 -18.84
CA SER A 41 8.79 -24.56 -17.39
C SER A 41 10.16 -24.09 -16.91
N LEU A 42 10.18 -23.48 -15.74
CA LEU A 42 11.36 -22.99 -15.04
C LEU A 42 11.39 -23.56 -13.62
N THR A 43 12.56 -23.58 -13.00
CA THR A 43 12.62 -23.82 -11.55
C THR A 43 12.17 -22.56 -10.79
N PRO A 44 11.65 -22.69 -9.56
CA PRO A 44 11.25 -21.56 -8.71
C PRO A 44 12.33 -20.49 -8.54
N LEU A 45 13.59 -20.91 -8.37
CA LEU A 45 14.71 -19.99 -8.23
C LEU A 45 14.99 -19.21 -9.52
N GLN A 46 14.99 -19.90 -10.68
CA GLN A 46 15.15 -19.24 -11.98
C GLN A 46 14.01 -18.25 -12.24
N CYS A 47 12.80 -18.62 -11.84
CA CYS A 47 11.64 -17.77 -11.93
C CYS A 47 11.82 -16.48 -11.10
N LEU A 48 12.22 -16.59 -9.83
CA LEU A 48 12.45 -15.42 -8.95
C LEU A 48 13.58 -14.51 -9.47
N ILE A 49 14.68 -15.09 -9.96
CA ILE A 49 15.82 -14.34 -10.51
C ILE A 49 15.42 -13.59 -11.80
N GLN A 50 14.73 -14.27 -12.72
CA GLN A 50 14.31 -13.65 -13.98
C GLN A 50 13.14 -12.66 -13.78
N ALA A 51 12.27 -12.91 -12.80
CA ALA A 51 11.12 -12.08 -12.46
C ALA A 51 11.39 -11.27 -11.19
N PHE A 52 12.46 -10.47 -11.19
CA PHE A 52 12.83 -9.62 -10.05
C PHE A 52 11.69 -8.70 -9.57
N TYR A 53 10.74 -8.35 -10.46
CA TYR A 53 9.55 -7.58 -10.10
C TYR A 53 8.68 -8.28 -9.04
N LEU A 54 8.78 -9.60 -8.85
CA LEU A 54 8.10 -10.34 -7.78
C LEU A 54 8.59 -9.91 -6.40
N SER A 55 9.90 -9.79 -6.22
CA SER A 55 10.50 -9.25 -4.99
C SER A 55 10.03 -7.81 -4.72
N ILE A 56 9.82 -7.02 -5.78
CA ILE A 56 9.28 -5.67 -5.65
C ILE A 56 7.82 -5.71 -5.18
N TYR A 57 7.00 -6.64 -5.68
CA TYR A 57 5.61 -6.79 -5.23
C TYR A 57 5.52 -7.13 -3.75
N VAL A 58 6.29 -8.11 -3.28
CA VAL A 58 6.33 -8.46 -1.84
C VAL A 58 6.61 -7.23 -0.97
N CYS A 59 7.58 -6.39 -1.38
CA CYS A 59 7.86 -5.14 -0.69
C CYS A 59 6.68 -4.15 -0.75
N CYS A 60 6.06 -4.02 -1.91
CA CYS A 60 4.97 -3.07 -2.15
C CYS A 60 3.69 -3.46 -1.42
N ASP A 61 3.38 -4.75 -1.30
CA ASP A 61 2.17 -5.24 -0.64
C ASP A 61 2.19 -4.86 0.86
N ILE A 62 3.33 -5.07 1.52
CA ILE A 62 3.53 -4.66 2.93
C ILE A 62 3.48 -3.13 3.08
N LEU A 63 4.17 -2.38 2.22
CA LEU A 63 4.10 -0.91 2.25
C LEU A 63 2.68 -0.39 2.04
N GLY A 64 1.96 -1.07 1.16
CA GLY A 64 0.59 -0.82 0.79
C GLY A 64 -0.37 -0.84 1.96
N VAL A 65 -0.21 -1.78 2.89
CA VAL A 65 -1.03 -1.89 4.11
C VAL A 65 -0.44 -1.14 5.30
N ALA A 66 0.90 -1.11 5.44
CA ALA A 66 1.57 -0.50 6.58
C ALA A 66 1.39 1.02 6.61
N ILE A 67 1.39 1.69 5.45
CA ILE A 67 1.27 3.15 5.40
C ILE A 67 -0.14 3.62 5.81
N PRO A 68 -1.25 3.03 5.32
CA PRO A 68 -2.58 3.25 5.87
C PRO A 68 -2.69 2.99 7.38
N VAL A 69 -2.03 1.96 7.91
CA VAL A 69 -1.96 1.72 9.37
C VAL A 69 -1.31 2.91 10.08
N LEU A 70 -0.12 3.34 9.63
CA LEU A 70 0.60 4.46 10.24
C LEU A 70 -0.20 5.77 10.17
N ILE A 71 -0.87 6.03 9.06
CA ILE A 71 -1.74 7.21 8.90
C ILE A 71 -2.93 7.13 9.85
N SER A 72 -3.58 5.96 9.95
CA SER A 72 -4.74 5.76 10.82
C SER A 72 -4.36 5.89 12.30
N PHE A 73 -3.20 5.35 12.67
CA PHE A 73 -2.64 5.46 14.01
C PHE A 73 -2.29 6.91 14.39
N ASP A 74 -1.65 7.66 13.49
CA ASP A 74 -1.35 9.09 13.67
C ASP A 74 -2.63 9.90 13.95
N ARG A 75 -3.71 9.61 13.19
CA ARG A 75 -5.01 10.25 13.39
C ARG A 75 -5.68 9.84 14.69
N PHE A 76 -5.61 8.56 15.05
CA PHE A 76 -6.14 8.06 16.30
C PHE A 76 -5.50 8.76 17.50
N ILE A 77 -4.17 8.88 17.51
CA ILE A 77 -3.45 9.58 18.58
C ILE A 77 -3.82 11.06 18.64
N ALA A 78 -3.86 11.74 17.48
CA ALA A 78 -4.21 13.16 17.40
C ALA A 78 -5.57 13.46 18.06
N VAL A 79 -6.56 12.60 17.80
CA VAL A 79 -7.92 12.74 18.35
C VAL A 79 -8.00 12.32 19.83
N MET A 80 -7.26 11.29 20.25
CA MET A 80 -7.33 10.77 21.62
C MET A 80 -6.79 11.77 22.64
N SER A 81 -5.61 12.35 22.40
CA SER A 81 -5.00 13.30 23.34
C SER A 81 -3.91 14.15 22.69
N TYR A 82 -4.00 15.46 22.91
CA TYR A 82 -2.94 16.41 22.55
C TYR A 82 -1.59 16.07 23.21
N ARG A 83 -1.60 15.54 24.44
CA ARG A 83 -0.37 15.18 25.16
C ARG A 83 0.35 13.99 24.51
N LEU A 84 -0.40 12.97 24.07
CA LEU A 84 0.15 11.84 23.32
C LEU A 84 0.63 12.27 21.93
N TYR A 85 -0.11 13.14 21.26
CA TYR A 85 0.29 13.69 19.97
C TYR A 85 1.57 14.54 20.08
N SER A 86 1.78 15.26 21.19
CA SER A 86 3.02 16.01 21.42
C SER A 86 4.26 15.11 21.55
N LEU A 87 4.08 13.83 21.92
CA LEU A 87 5.16 12.83 21.96
C LEU A 87 5.44 12.21 20.59
N MET A 88 4.52 12.31 19.63
CA MET A 88 4.69 11.89 18.24
C MET A 88 5.63 12.85 17.50
N THR A 89 6.92 12.76 17.83
CA THR A 89 7.98 13.52 17.18
C THR A 89 8.40 12.86 15.86
N LEU A 90 9.12 13.62 15.02
CA LEU A 90 9.70 13.11 13.77
C LEU A 90 10.54 11.85 13.99
N ARG A 91 11.28 11.76 15.10
CA ARG A 91 12.09 10.59 15.44
C ARG A 91 11.25 9.32 15.59
N VAL A 92 10.08 9.44 16.22
CA VAL A 92 9.16 8.30 16.40
C VAL A 92 8.59 7.87 15.06
N ALA A 93 8.21 8.82 14.19
CA ALA A 93 7.76 8.50 12.83
C ALA A 93 8.85 7.80 12.00
N CYS A 94 10.10 8.28 12.07
CA CYS A 94 11.23 7.62 11.42
C CYS A 94 11.50 6.22 11.99
N CYS A 95 11.37 6.04 13.30
CA CYS A 95 11.55 4.75 13.96
C CYS A 95 10.47 3.75 13.52
N LEU A 96 9.20 4.17 13.46
CA LEU A 96 8.10 3.35 12.95
C LEU A 96 8.31 2.98 11.48
N LEU A 97 8.76 3.90 10.64
CA LEU A 97 9.14 3.60 9.25
C LEU A 97 10.32 2.62 9.18
N GLY A 98 11.32 2.77 10.04
CA GLY A 98 12.44 1.84 10.14
C GLY A 98 11.98 0.43 10.51
N LEU A 99 11.03 0.30 11.44
CA LEU A 99 10.42 -0.99 11.79
C LEU A 99 9.67 -1.61 10.59
N VAL A 100 8.92 -0.81 9.83
CA VAL A 100 8.26 -1.27 8.60
C VAL A 100 9.30 -1.78 7.58
N THR A 101 10.40 -1.03 7.39
CA THR A 101 11.49 -1.47 6.50
C THR A 101 12.11 -2.79 6.97
N LEU A 102 12.31 -2.97 8.29
CA LEU A 102 12.82 -4.23 8.83
C LEU A 102 11.86 -5.39 8.59
N THR A 103 10.54 -5.18 8.74
CA THR A 103 9.54 -6.22 8.44
C THR A 103 9.53 -6.59 6.95
N ILE A 104 9.73 -5.62 6.06
CA ILE A 104 9.83 -5.87 4.61
C ILE A 104 11.06 -6.72 4.30
N ILE A 105 12.21 -6.37 4.88
CA ILE A 105 13.46 -7.13 4.68
C ILE A 105 13.30 -8.56 5.19
N ALA A 106 12.69 -8.74 6.37
CA ALA A 106 12.45 -10.07 6.94
C ALA A 106 11.51 -10.91 6.05
N ASP A 107 10.42 -10.33 5.56
CA ASP A 107 9.47 -11.04 4.68
C ASP A 107 10.11 -11.40 3.34
N LEU A 108 10.92 -10.50 2.77
CA LEU A 108 11.69 -10.75 1.56
C LEU A 108 12.67 -11.91 1.74
N ILE A 109 13.41 -11.93 2.85
CA ILE A 109 14.33 -13.02 3.17
C ILE A 109 13.56 -14.34 3.30
N TYR A 110 12.40 -14.32 3.99
CA TYR A 110 11.58 -15.51 4.15
C TYR A 110 11.02 -16.01 2.81
N CYS A 111 10.60 -15.11 1.92
CA CYS A 111 10.21 -15.44 0.55
C CYS A 111 11.35 -16.16 -0.19
N TRP A 112 12.57 -15.61 -0.15
CA TRP A 112 13.72 -16.20 -0.84
C TRP A 112 14.11 -17.57 -0.25
N ILE A 113 14.12 -17.70 1.08
CA ILE A 113 14.36 -18.98 1.74
C ILE A 113 13.29 -20.01 1.34
N SER A 114 12.02 -19.60 1.29
CA SER A 114 10.92 -20.45 0.86
C SER A 114 11.14 -20.99 -0.56
N VAL A 115 11.55 -20.13 -1.49
CA VAL A 115 11.88 -20.56 -2.86
C VAL A 115 13.07 -21.54 -2.88
N CYS A 116 14.12 -21.28 -2.11
CA CYS A 116 15.29 -22.17 -2.02
C CYS A 116 15.01 -23.50 -1.33
N SER A 117 13.93 -23.61 -0.56
CA SER A 117 13.54 -24.84 0.13
C SER A 117 12.75 -25.81 -0.75
N LEU A 118 12.30 -25.37 -1.93
CA LEU A 118 11.61 -26.22 -2.89
C LEU A 118 12.60 -27.17 -3.59
N PRO A 119 12.20 -28.42 -3.92
CA PRO A 119 13.06 -29.34 -4.65
C PRO A 119 13.50 -28.80 -6.01
N ASP A 120 14.73 -29.07 -6.43
CA ASP A 120 15.29 -28.61 -7.72
C ASP A 120 14.52 -29.15 -8.94
N ASP A 121 13.87 -30.31 -8.79
CA ASP A 121 13.04 -30.95 -9.83
C ASP A 121 11.63 -30.33 -9.94
N PHE A 122 11.27 -29.41 -9.05
CA PHE A 122 9.97 -28.76 -9.08
C PHE A 122 9.92 -27.75 -10.24
N ALA A 123 9.12 -28.07 -11.26
CA ALA A 123 9.00 -27.26 -12.47
C ALA A 123 7.70 -26.45 -12.44
N ILE A 124 7.82 -25.13 -12.60
CA ILE A 124 6.68 -24.21 -12.63
C ILE A 124 6.57 -23.50 -13.98
N PRO A 125 5.37 -23.08 -14.40
CA PRO A 125 5.21 -22.32 -15.64
C PRO A 125 6.05 -21.03 -15.65
N ALA A 126 6.65 -20.69 -16.79
CA ALA A 126 7.47 -19.49 -16.95
C ALA A 126 6.73 -18.17 -16.68
N THR A 127 5.39 -18.22 -16.58
CA THR A 127 4.52 -17.11 -16.15
C THR A 127 4.74 -16.68 -14.71
N CYS A 128 5.40 -17.49 -13.88
CA CYS A 128 5.89 -17.08 -12.57
C CYS A 128 4.80 -16.53 -11.65
N THR A 129 3.73 -17.30 -11.44
CA THR A 129 2.61 -16.90 -10.57
C THR A 129 2.95 -17.13 -9.11
N ALA A 130 2.60 -16.16 -8.24
CA ALA A 130 2.86 -16.17 -6.80
C ALA A 130 2.56 -17.50 -6.10
N ALA A 131 1.39 -18.07 -6.36
CA ALA A 131 0.95 -19.33 -5.75
C ALA A 131 1.78 -20.56 -6.15
N LEU A 132 2.68 -20.47 -7.14
CA LEU A 132 3.43 -21.61 -7.65
C LEU A 132 4.93 -21.56 -7.33
N TYR A 133 5.52 -20.39 -7.06
CA TYR A 133 6.97 -20.29 -6.87
C TYR A 133 7.43 -20.35 -5.41
N SER A 134 6.53 -20.28 -4.45
CA SER A 134 6.81 -20.33 -3.01
C SER A 134 6.08 -21.47 -2.32
N VAL A 135 6.58 -21.87 -1.15
CA VAL A 135 5.92 -22.85 -0.29
C VAL A 135 4.59 -22.28 0.21
N GLU A 136 3.56 -23.12 0.30
CA GLU A 136 2.20 -22.74 0.73
C GLU A 136 2.19 -22.06 2.11
N GLU A 137 3.05 -22.51 3.02
CA GLU A 137 3.21 -21.90 4.35
C GLU A 137 3.60 -20.42 4.27
N TYR A 138 4.56 -20.06 3.41
CA TYR A 138 4.96 -18.67 3.22
C TYR A 138 3.79 -17.83 2.70
N ASP A 139 3.11 -18.30 1.65
CA ASP A 139 1.98 -17.58 1.04
C ASP A 139 0.85 -17.37 2.06
N PHE A 140 0.56 -18.38 2.89
CA PHE A 140 -0.40 -18.27 3.99
C PHE A 140 0.02 -17.23 5.03
N PHE A 141 1.25 -17.30 5.54
CA PHE A 141 1.75 -16.36 6.54
C PHE A 141 1.78 -14.91 6.03
N HIS A 142 2.24 -14.71 4.79
CA HIS A 142 2.28 -13.41 4.15
C HIS A 142 0.87 -12.81 4.01
N ARG A 143 -0.09 -13.58 3.46
CA ARG A 143 -1.50 -13.14 3.35
C ARG A 143 -2.14 -12.85 4.71
N MET A 144 -1.88 -13.69 5.71
CA MET A 144 -2.37 -13.48 7.07
C MET A 144 -1.82 -12.18 7.65
N TYR A 145 -0.52 -11.95 7.50
CA TYR A 145 0.14 -10.73 7.97
C TYR A 145 -0.47 -9.46 7.35
N LEU A 146 -0.63 -9.44 6.02
CA LEU A 146 -1.27 -8.33 5.31
C LEU A 146 -2.72 -8.09 5.76
N THR A 147 -3.45 -9.18 5.98
CA THR A 147 -4.85 -9.12 6.44
C THR A 147 -4.95 -8.53 7.84
N VAL A 148 -4.14 -9.01 8.78
CA VAL A 148 -4.09 -8.48 10.16
C VAL A 148 -3.74 -6.99 10.16
N LEU A 149 -2.73 -6.57 9.39
CA LEU A 149 -2.37 -5.15 9.28
C LEU A 149 -3.52 -4.31 8.73
N SER A 150 -4.21 -4.81 7.69
CA SER A 150 -5.36 -4.12 7.11
C SER A 150 -6.49 -3.91 8.13
N TYR A 151 -6.79 -4.93 8.93
CA TYR A 151 -7.77 -4.81 10.02
C TYR A 151 -7.32 -3.89 11.15
N CYS A 152 -6.03 -3.87 11.49
CA CYS A 152 -5.47 -2.92 12.45
C CYS A 152 -5.67 -1.46 11.99
N ALA A 153 -5.47 -1.17 10.70
CA ALA A 153 -5.75 0.16 10.14
C ALA A 153 -7.22 0.55 10.35
N LEU A 154 -8.14 -0.37 10.04
CA LEU A 154 -9.58 -0.17 10.21
C LEU A 154 -9.95 0.07 11.67
N ALA A 155 -9.37 -0.70 12.60
CA ALA A 155 -9.63 -0.54 14.03
C ALA A 155 -9.18 0.83 14.55
N PHE A 156 -7.98 1.29 14.19
CA PHE A 156 -7.52 2.65 14.56
C PHE A 156 -8.41 3.73 13.98
N TYR A 157 -8.86 3.55 12.74
CA TYR A 157 -9.74 4.51 12.10
C TYR A 157 -11.13 4.57 12.76
N ALA A 158 -11.75 3.42 13.01
CA ALA A 158 -13.02 3.32 13.72
C ALA A 158 -12.89 3.93 15.12
N GLY A 159 -11.80 3.64 15.84
CA GLY A 159 -11.51 4.25 17.13
C GLY A 159 -11.41 5.78 17.05
N ALA A 160 -10.78 6.32 16.01
CA ALA A 160 -10.64 7.76 15.81
C ALA A 160 -12.02 8.40 15.56
N LEU A 161 -12.84 7.80 14.70
CA LEU A 161 -14.20 8.27 14.43
C LEU A 161 -15.10 8.22 15.67
N MET A 162 -15.09 7.10 16.39
CA MET A 162 -15.86 6.94 17.63
C MET A 162 -15.47 8.01 18.65
N THR A 163 -14.18 8.31 18.78
CA THR A 163 -13.71 9.36 19.70
C THR A 163 -14.18 10.75 19.27
N ILE A 164 -14.18 11.05 17.97
CA ILE A 164 -14.73 12.32 17.44
C ILE A 164 -16.23 12.42 17.75
N VAL A 165 -17.00 11.37 17.48
CA VAL A 165 -18.46 11.36 17.71
C VAL A 165 -18.78 11.50 19.20
N CYS A 166 -18.13 10.71 20.07
CA CYS A 166 -18.37 10.75 21.52
C CYS A 166 -17.96 12.07 22.18
N ARG A 167 -16.99 12.80 21.62
CA ARG A 167 -16.52 14.09 22.17
C ARG A 167 -17.22 15.31 21.55
N ARG A 168 -17.95 15.13 20.44
CA ARG A 168 -18.66 16.21 19.74
C ARG A 168 -19.66 16.93 20.64
N ASP A 169 -20.28 16.22 21.58
CA ASP A 169 -21.32 16.76 22.46
C ASP A 169 -20.77 17.37 23.77
N LYS A 170 -19.45 17.29 24.03
CA LYS A 170 -18.85 17.64 25.34
C LYS A 170 -17.83 18.79 25.31
N GLU A 171 -17.52 19.41 24.17
CA GLU A 171 -16.37 20.33 24.04
C GLU A 171 -16.70 21.80 23.70
N ASN A 172 -15.95 22.72 24.33
CA ASN A 172 -16.00 24.19 24.13
C ASN A 172 -15.76 24.62 22.66
N SER A 173 -16.29 25.80 22.30
CA SER A 173 -16.33 26.37 20.93
C SER A 173 -14.98 26.39 20.17
N VAL A 174 -13.86 26.61 20.86
CA VAL A 174 -12.51 26.62 20.25
C VAL A 174 -12.03 25.21 19.88
N ARG A 175 -12.33 24.22 20.73
CA ARG A 175 -11.99 22.81 20.51
C ARG A 175 -12.92 22.17 19.49
N ALA A 176 -14.19 22.59 19.46
CA ALA A 176 -15.13 22.29 18.39
C ALA A 176 -14.66 22.77 17.01
N ALA A 177 -14.01 23.95 16.92
CA ALA A 177 -13.45 24.45 15.66
C ALA A 177 -12.22 23.66 15.17
N GLN A 178 -11.34 23.22 16.08
CA GLN A 178 -10.23 22.31 15.76
C GLN A 178 -10.74 20.93 15.34
N MET A 179 -11.69 20.36 16.09
CA MET A 179 -12.36 19.10 15.73
C MET A 179 -13.09 19.20 14.40
N LYS A 180 -13.66 20.35 14.02
CA LYS A 180 -14.29 20.54 12.70
C LYS A 180 -13.27 20.52 11.56
N ARG A 181 -12.07 21.06 11.77
CA ARG A 181 -10.96 20.98 10.79
C ARG A 181 -10.39 19.57 10.69
N GLU A 182 -10.19 18.90 11.82
CA GLU A 182 -9.74 17.51 11.84
C GLU A 182 -10.78 16.58 11.23
N ALA A 183 -12.08 16.75 11.54
CA ALA A 183 -13.16 15.97 10.95
C ALA A 183 -13.26 16.13 9.43
N VAL A 184 -12.98 17.32 8.86
CA VAL A 184 -12.92 17.49 7.39
C VAL A 184 -11.73 16.73 6.79
N ILE A 185 -10.58 16.69 7.47
CA ILE A 185 -9.42 15.91 7.04
C ILE A 185 -9.71 14.40 7.18
N THR A 186 -10.26 13.96 8.31
CA THR A 186 -10.63 12.56 8.59
C THR A 186 -11.75 12.06 7.66
N ARG A 187 -12.68 12.92 7.24
CA ARG A 187 -13.73 12.61 6.25
C ARG A 187 -13.18 12.52 4.81
N ARG A 188 -12.05 13.17 4.51
CA ARG A 188 -11.38 12.98 3.22
C ARG A 188 -10.52 11.72 3.21
N LEU A 189 -9.91 11.40 4.34
CA LEU A 189 -9.20 10.13 4.56
C LEU A 189 -10.16 8.93 4.70
N SER A 190 -11.44 9.15 5.05
CA SER A 190 -12.47 8.10 5.10
C SER A 190 -12.65 7.42 3.76
N TYR A 191 -12.59 8.18 2.66
CA TYR A 191 -12.69 7.63 1.31
C TYR A 191 -11.51 6.72 0.99
N LEU A 192 -10.29 7.11 1.38
CA LEU A 192 -9.11 6.26 1.21
C LEU A 192 -9.26 4.93 1.95
N ILE A 193 -9.72 4.97 3.19
CA ILE A 193 -9.84 3.78 4.03
C ILE A 193 -10.99 2.89 3.57
N LEU A 194 -12.10 3.48 3.09
CA LEU A 194 -13.16 2.72 2.44
C LEU A 194 -12.65 2.05 1.15
N LEU A 195 -11.88 2.75 0.32
CA LEU A 195 -11.27 2.16 -0.87
C LEU A 195 -10.32 1.02 -0.50
N THR A 196 -9.46 1.20 0.50
CA THR A 196 -8.58 0.13 1.00
C THR A 196 -9.37 -1.05 1.53
N LEU A 197 -10.50 -0.81 2.22
CA LEU A 197 -11.36 -1.88 2.72
C LEU A 197 -12.01 -2.67 1.57
N PHE A 198 -12.58 -1.98 0.59
CA PHE A 198 -13.29 -2.61 -0.53
C PHE A 198 -12.37 -3.28 -1.54
N PHE A 199 -11.25 -2.63 -1.88
CA PHE A 199 -10.35 -3.07 -2.96
C PHE A 199 -9.15 -3.87 -2.47
N GLN A 200 -8.82 -3.84 -1.17
CA GLN A 200 -7.68 -4.58 -0.62
C GLN A 200 -8.15 -5.58 0.45
N THR A 201 -8.82 -5.12 1.52
CA THR A 201 -9.17 -6.01 2.65
C THR A 201 -10.18 -7.09 2.28
N LEU A 202 -11.29 -6.74 1.61
CA LEU A 202 -12.28 -7.72 1.16
C LEU A 202 -11.69 -8.80 0.24
N PRO A 203 -10.99 -8.47 -0.85
CA PRO A 203 -10.41 -9.49 -1.70
C PRO A 203 -9.37 -10.37 -0.98
N LEU A 204 -8.53 -9.81 -0.10
CA LEU A 204 -7.65 -10.63 0.75
C LEU A 204 -8.44 -11.59 1.64
N THR A 205 -9.53 -11.14 2.26
CA THR A 205 -10.36 -12.02 3.11
C THR A 205 -11.08 -13.11 2.31
N LEU A 206 -11.49 -12.81 1.07
CA LEU A 206 -12.08 -13.79 0.16
C LEU A 206 -11.06 -14.86 -0.27
N SER A 207 -9.76 -14.55 -0.28
CA SER A 207 -8.72 -15.53 -0.61
C SER A 207 -8.58 -16.66 0.42
N PHE A 208 -9.14 -16.51 1.63
CA PHE A 208 -9.18 -17.56 2.65
C PHE A 208 -10.45 -18.44 2.59
N VAL A 209 -11.42 -18.09 1.75
CA VAL A 209 -12.61 -18.91 1.56
C VAL A 209 -12.30 -19.95 0.50
N GLU A 210 -12.49 -21.25 0.77
CA GLU A 210 -12.31 -22.30 -0.23
C GLU A 210 -13.33 -22.11 -1.37
N ILE A 211 -12.87 -21.60 -2.51
CA ILE A 211 -13.64 -21.44 -3.74
C ILE A 211 -12.96 -22.26 -4.83
N GLU A 212 -13.77 -22.85 -5.71
CA GLU A 212 -13.35 -23.62 -6.87
C GLU A 212 -12.19 -22.97 -7.66
N MET A 213 -11.16 -23.77 -7.99
CA MET A 213 -9.85 -23.32 -8.52
C MET A 213 -9.94 -22.37 -9.74
N THR A 214 -10.91 -22.60 -10.64
CA THR A 214 -11.14 -21.76 -11.82
C THR A 214 -11.68 -20.38 -11.48
N THR A 215 -12.47 -20.30 -10.42
CA THR A 215 -13.03 -19.06 -9.90
C THR A 215 -11.96 -18.30 -9.10
N MET A 216 -11.09 -19.00 -8.37
CA MET A 216 -9.94 -18.43 -7.69
C MET A 216 -8.94 -17.74 -8.63
N ALA A 217 -8.66 -18.31 -9.80
CA ALA A 217 -7.78 -17.67 -10.78
C ALA A 217 -8.35 -16.32 -11.29
N LYS A 218 -9.66 -16.27 -11.55
CA LYS A 218 -10.35 -15.03 -11.96
C LYS A 218 -10.41 -14.02 -10.82
N ILE A 219 -10.72 -14.47 -9.61
CA ILE A 219 -10.71 -13.64 -8.40
C ILE A 219 -9.32 -13.04 -8.24
N SER A 220 -8.25 -13.83 -8.27
CA SER A 220 -6.87 -13.37 -8.10
C SER A 220 -6.47 -12.24 -9.05
N ILE A 221 -6.90 -12.31 -10.33
CA ILE A 221 -6.71 -11.20 -11.29
C ILE A 221 -7.47 -9.95 -10.86
N VAL A 222 -8.72 -10.09 -10.41
CA VAL A 222 -9.53 -8.97 -9.91
C VAL A 222 -8.92 -8.37 -8.64
N ILE A 223 -8.46 -9.18 -7.70
CA ILE A 223 -7.72 -8.73 -6.50
C ILE A 223 -6.52 -7.90 -6.92
N TYR A 224 -5.74 -8.40 -7.87
CA TYR A 224 -4.52 -7.76 -8.31
C TYR A 224 -4.76 -6.41 -9.00
N VAL A 225 -5.79 -6.34 -9.85
CA VAL A 225 -6.19 -5.08 -10.50
C VAL A 225 -6.76 -4.10 -9.46
N ALA A 226 -7.57 -4.60 -8.53
CA ALA A 226 -8.14 -3.81 -7.45
C ALA A 226 -7.04 -3.18 -6.58
N ASP A 227 -5.98 -3.91 -6.25
CA ASP A 227 -4.90 -3.40 -5.43
C ASP A 227 -4.09 -2.31 -6.14
N VAL A 228 -3.79 -2.51 -7.43
CA VAL A 228 -3.12 -1.50 -8.27
C VAL A 228 -3.96 -0.22 -8.39
N LEU A 229 -5.28 -0.36 -8.55
CA LEU A 229 -6.20 0.78 -8.55
C LEU A 229 -6.26 1.47 -7.19
N ASN A 230 -6.28 0.72 -6.09
CA ASN A 230 -6.27 1.25 -4.73
C ASN A 230 -5.01 2.10 -4.48
N MET A 231 -3.82 1.58 -4.79
CA MET A 231 -2.54 2.29 -4.66
C MET A 231 -2.54 3.60 -5.49
N SER A 232 -2.92 3.50 -6.77
CA SER A 232 -2.98 4.65 -7.68
C SER A 232 -3.94 5.74 -7.19
N THR A 233 -5.14 5.33 -6.77
CA THR A 233 -6.18 6.26 -6.31
C THR A 233 -5.79 6.91 -4.98
N PHE A 234 -5.08 6.18 -4.12
CA PHE A 234 -4.66 6.69 -2.83
C PHE A 234 -3.64 7.82 -2.95
N VAL A 235 -2.66 7.73 -3.86
CA VAL A 235 -1.75 8.84 -4.17
C VAL A 235 -2.50 10.08 -4.65
N LEU A 236 -3.44 9.89 -5.59
CA LEU A 236 -4.17 11.00 -6.20
C LEU A 236 -5.04 11.73 -5.17
N ILE A 237 -5.81 10.98 -4.38
CA ILE A 237 -6.67 11.54 -3.34
C ILE A 237 -5.80 12.23 -2.27
N PHE A 238 -4.74 11.60 -1.79
CA PHE A 238 -3.88 12.19 -0.76
C PHE A 238 -3.15 13.46 -1.26
N SER A 239 -2.72 13.46 -2.52
CA SER A 239 -2.11 14.64 -3.17
C SER A 239 -3.12 15.78 -3.38
N ALA A 240 -4.37 15.46 -3.70
CA ALA A 240 -5.45 16.43 -3.85
C ALA A 240 -5.89 17.05 -2.51
N ILE A 241 -5.82 16.28 -1.42
CA ILE A 241 -6.20 16.74 -0.06
C ILE A 241 -5.18 17.73 0.51
N ASN A 242 -3.90 17.56 0.20
CA ASN A 242 -2.82 18.38 0.75
C ASN A 242 -2.56 19.61 -0.16
N PRO A 243 -2.89 20.83 0.28
CA PRO A 243 -2.79 22.03 -0.57
C PRO A 243 -1.36 22.36 -1.00
N GLU A 244 -0.36 22.03 -0.18
CA GLU A 244 1.07 22.21 -0.51
C GLU A 244 1.52 21.28 -1.64
N LEU A 245 1.06 20.02 -1.63
CA LEU A 245 1.31 19.06 -2.72
C LEU A 245 0.58 19.45 -3.99
N ARG A 246 -0.68 19.91 -3.88
CA ARG A 246 -1.44 20.42 -5.02
C ARG A 246 -0.72 21.58 -5.71
N LYS A 247 -0.11 22.50 -4.95
CA LYS A 247 0.70 23.60 -5.50
C LYS A 247 1.96 23.09 -6.20
N GLY A 248 2.68 22.13 -5.62
CA GLY A 248 3.85 21.51 -6.26
C GLY A 248 3.51 20.77 -7.56
N PHE A 249 2.42 20.01 -7.57
CA PHE A 249 1.94 19.30 -8.75
C PHE A 249 1.48 20.27 -9.85
N LEU A 250 0.74 21.32 -9.47
CA LEU A 250 0.37 22.41 -10.37
C LEU A 250 1.59 23.14 -10.92
N GLN A 251 2.63 23.39 -10.12
CA GLN A 251 3.88 23.99 -10.61
C GLN A 251 4.57 23.10 -11.63
N ILE A 252 4.66 21.78 -11.42
CA ILE A 252 5.26 20.86 -12.40
C ILE A 252 4.44 20.82 -13.71
N CYS A 253 3.11 20.75 -13.60
CA CYS A 253 2.21 20.74 -14.75
C CYS A 253 2.20 22.10 -15.50
N CYS A 254 2.20 23.22 -14.78
CA CYS A 254 2.17 24.57 -15.35
C CYS A 254 3.55 25.02 -15.88
N ARG A 255 4.65 24.58 -15.27
CA ARG A 255 6.02 24.87 -15.77
C ARG A 255 6.28 24.16 -17.11
N LYS A 256 5.69 22.96 -17.32
CA LYS A 256 5.64 22.31 -18.65
C LYS A 256 4.75 23.04 -19.65
N ARG A 257 3.66 23.67 -19.21
CA ARG A 257 2.78 24.46 -20.11
C ARG A 257 3.49 25.72 -20.63
N ALA A 258 4.36 26.34 -19.84
CA ALA A 258 5.18 27.47 -20.28
C ALA A 258 6.32 27.08 -21.23
N SER A 259 6.92 25.89 -21.07
CA SER A 259 7.99 25.43 -21.98
C SER A 259 7.46 24.94 -23.34
N VAL A 260 6.22 24.43 -23.41
CA VAL A 260 5.59 24.01 -24.68
C VAL A 260 5.02 25.20 -25.45
N ALA A 261 4.55 26.26 -24.78
CA ALA A 261 4.07 27.47 -25.44
C ALA A 261 5.21 28.36 -26.00
N GLY A 262 6.47 28.12 -25.60
CA GLY A 262 7.65 28.85 -26.07
C GLY A 262 8.34 28.26 -27.30
N GLN A 263 7.87 27.12 -27.83
CA GLN A 263 8.42 26.49 -29.06
C GLN A 263 7.51 26.61 -30.29
N THR A 264 6.39 27.33 -30.18
CA THR A 264 5.50 27.70 -31.31
C THR A 264 5.46 29.21 -31.52
N LYS A 265 6.63 29.83 -31.61
CA LYS A 265 6.81 31.15 -32.23
C LYS A 265 8.09 31.16 -33.05
#